data_AF-A0A373Q113-F1
#
_entry.id   AF-A0A373Q113-F1
#
_cell.length_a   1.000
_cell.length_b   1.000
_cell.length_c   1.000
_cell.angle_alpha   90.00
_cell.angle_beta   90.00
_cell.angle_gamma   90.00
#
_symmetry.space_group_name_H-M   'P 1'
#
loop_
_entity.id
_entity.type
_entity.pdbx_description
1 polymer ?
#
loop_
_entity_poly.entity_id
_entity_poly.type
_entity_poly.pdbx_seq_one_letter_code
_entity_poly.pdbx_strand_id
1 'polypeptide(L)'
;MTVEAVRGSLDSTDNGTVKNSIRNCLTVFQNDPKLEGAIRYNILTERIDIVKPLWWSKPTTTLNDTDLNYLMLYLEDQYTLTSEKKIQKAISIVADCNKYHPIRDYLNGLEWDGTERIRCALPHFLGAEESEFTYECLRLFMLCAISRVFKPGSKFETMLCLVGGQGAGKSTFFRLLAIKDEWFSDDLKRIDDDNVYRKMQGHWIIEMSEMIATANAKSIEDIKSFISRAKETYKVPYETHPADRLRQCVFGGSSNTMDFLPLDRSGNRRFLPIMVHPERAEVHILEDEAASRAYIDLMWAEAMTIYRSGSFHLTLSKQMNKELRELQKQFMPEDTKAGLIQSFLDDFNGTQVCSKLIYAEALNHSFDEPKQWEIREINEIMNNSIEGWTAFSNPRIFAKYGRQRGWERAASGNEQAATGSDLPDGFCAVTEEEARQMELPF
;
A
#
# COMPACT_ATOMS: atom_id res chain seq x y z
N MET A 1 -1.17 45.62 7.06
CA MET A 1 -1.54 47.03 7.41
C MET A 1 -1.00 47.35 8.81
N THR A 2 -1.04 48.60 9.32
CA THR A 2 -0.78 48.84 10.77
C THR A 2 -2.02 48.46 11.59
N VAL A 3 -1.86 48.23 12.90
CA VAL A 3 -2.97 47.89 13.81
C VAL A 3 -4.05 48.98 13.78
N GLU A 4 -3.65 50.26 13.76
CA GLU A 4 -4.58 51.40 13.71
C GLU A 4 -5.36 51.44 12.40
N ALA A 5 -4.69 51.15 11.28
CA ALA A 5 -5.33 51.11 9.97
C ALA A 5 -6.35 49.97 9.87
N VAL A 6 -6.04 48.80 10.44
CA VAL A 6 -6.99 47.69 10.54
C VAL A 6 -8.16 48.06 11.42
N ARG A 7 -7.91 48.67 12.60
CA ARG A 7 -8.97 49.10 13.52
C ARG A 7 -9.93 50.11 12.88
N GLY A 8 -9.40 51.05 12.09
CA GLY A 8 -10.20 52.02 11.34
C GLY A 8 -11.06 51.41 10.23
N SER A 9 -10.76 50.19 9.79
CA SER A 9 -11.53 49.46 8.77
C SER A 9 -12.67 48.59 9.33
N LEU A 10 -12.80 48.49 10.65
CA LEU A 10 -13.79 47.61 11.29
C LEU A 10 -15.17 48.25 11.34
N ASP A 11 -16.21 47.44 11.11
CA ASP A 11 -17.60 47.89 11.25
C ASP A 11 -17.88 48.29 12.70
N SER A 12 -18.53 49.45 12.88
CA SER A 12 -18.95 49.94 14.19
C SER A 12 -20.44 49.68 14.45
N THR A 13 -20.84 49.67 15.71
CA THR A 13 -22.24 49.72 16.13
C THR A 13 -22.79 51.14 16.02
N ASP A 14 -24.10 51.31 16.16
CA ASP A 14 -24.76 52.62 16.17
C ASP A 14 -24.20 53.56 17.26
N ASN A 15 -23.62 52.99 18.33
CA ASN A 15 -22.99 53.74 19.43
C ASN A 15 -21.50 54.02 19.19
N GLY A 16 -20.95 53.72 18.02
CA GLY A 16 -19.56 53.98 17.64
C GLY A 16 -18.54 52.97 18.20
N THR A 17 -18.98 51.90 18.87
CA THR A 17 -18.08 50.82 19.34
C THR A 17 -17.83 49.78 18.26
N VAL A 18 -16.67 49.11 18.27
CA VAL A 18 -16.38 48.05 17.29
C VAL A 18 -17.40 46.93 17.42
N LYS A 19 -18.03 46.56 16.30
CA LYS A 19 -19.03 45.51 16.27
C LYS A 19 -18.35 44.15 16.46
N ASN A 20 -18.78 43.40 17.47
CA ASN A 20 -18.39 42.01 17.64
C ASN A 20 -19.06 41.16 16.54
N SER A 21 -18.45 41.03 15.37
CA SER A 21 -18.98 40.31 14.22
C SER A 21 -17.94 39.32 13.66
N ILE A 22 -18.38 38.27 12.97
CA ILE A 22 -17.48 37.34 12.27
C ILE A 22 -16.66 38.11 11.23
N ARG A 23 -17.29 39.05 10.52
CA ARG A 23 -16.64 39.90 9.51
C ARG A 23 -15.47 40.68 10.08
N ASN A 24 -15.66 41.37 11.22
CA ASN A 24 -14.58 42.13 11.85
C ASN A 24 -13.45 41.22 12.36
N CYS A 25 -13.78 40.09 12.97
CA CYS A 25 -12.76 39.11 13.39
C CYS A 25 -11.95 38.62 12.18
N LEU A 26 -12.63 38.30 11.07
CA LEU A 26 -11.99 37.86 9.83
C LEU A 26 -11.09 38.96 9.23
N THR A 27 -11.57 40.20 9.20
CA THR A 27 -10.78 41.36 8.74
C THR A 27 -9.49 41.51 9.55
N VAL A 28 -9.54 41.33 10.87
CA VAL A 28 -8.34 41.33 11.72
C VAL A 28 -7.39 40.20 11.32
N PHE A 29 -7.86 38.96 11.26
CA PHE A 29 -7.00 37.82 10.87
C PHE A 29 -6.41 37.93 9.46
N GLN A 30 -7.04 38.69 8.56
CA GLN A 30 -6.58 38.88 7.19
C GLN A 30 -5.59 40.04 7.02
N ASN A 31 -5.61 41.06 7.88
CA ASN A 31 -4.89 42.32 7.63
C ASN A 31 -3.99 42.79 8.78
N ASP A 32 -4.16 42.24 9.98
CA ASP A 32 -3.30 42.52 11.12
C ASP A 32 -1.88 42.03 10.83
N PRO A 33 -0.85 42.85 11.08
CA PRO A 33 0.52 42.54 10.66
C PRO A 33 1.12 41.31 11.36
N LYS A 34 0.61 40.93 12.55
CA LYS A 34 1.04 39.73 13.26
C LYS A 34 0.24 38.49 12.83
N LEU A 35 -1.05 38.66 12.51
CA LEU A 35 -1.96 37.55 12.26
C LEU A 35 -2.16 37.19 10.79
N GLU A 36 -1.93 38.13 9.87
CA GLU A 36 -2.08 37.92 8.42
C GLU A 36 -1.26 36.70 7.98
N GLY A 37 -1.94 35.70 7.43
CA GLY A 37 -1.31 34.45 6.96
C GLY A 37 -0.72 33.56 8.05
N ALA A 38 -0.97 33.83 9.33
CA ALA A 38 -0.50 33.00 10.44
C ALA A 38 -1.33 31.71 10.59
N ILE A 39 -2.64 31.78 10.32
CA ILE A 39 -3.59 30.69 10.52
C ILE A 39 -3.92 30.02 9.18
N ARG A 40 -3.71 28.70 9.09
CA ARG A 40 -3.89 27.91 7.87
C ARG A 40 -4.52 26.55 8.17
N TYR A 41 -5.30 26.03 7.22
CA TYR A 41 -5.82 24.66 7.31
C TYR A 41 -4.84 23.67 6.65
N ASN A 42 -4.36 22.71 7.44
CA ASN A 42 -3.46 21.66 6.99
C ASN A 42 -4.29 20.50 6.43
N ILE A 43 -4.25 20.30 5.12
CA ILE A 43 -5.04 19.28 4.40
C ILE A 43 -4.59 17.85 4.76
N LEU A 44 -3.33 17.67 5.16
CA LEU A 44 -2.79 16.34 5.51
C LEU A 44 -3.30 15.87 6.87
N THR A 45 -3.27 16.76 7.87
CA THR A 45 -3.69 16.46 9.24
C THR A 45 -5.16 16.74 9.51
N GLU A 46 -5.83 17.49 8.62
CA GLU A 46 -7.19 18.03 8.76
C GLU A 46 -7.34 18.95 9.98
N ARG A 47 -6.24 19.60 10.41
CA ARG A 47 -6.20 20.51 11.56
C ARG A 47 -5.89 21.95 11.14
N ILE A 48 -6.20 22.88 12.03
CA ILE A 48 -5.80 24.28 11.89
C ILE A 48 -4.43 24.45 12.53
N ASP A 49 -3.48 25.00 11.78
CA ASP A 49 -2.11 25.24 12.21
C ASP A 49 -1.83 26.75 12.28
N ILE A 50 -0.99 27.14 13.24
CA ILE A 50 -0.35 28.44 13.31
C ILE A 50 1.05 28.28 12.71
N VAL A 51 1.25 28.81 11.50
CA VAL A 51 2.46 28.60 10.68
C VAL A 51 3.46 29.74 10.76
N LYS A 52 3.17 30.79 11.53
CA LYS A 52 4.06 31.92 11.80
C LYS A 52 4.41 31.96 13.29
N PRO A 53 5.65 32.31 13.65
CA PRO A 53 5.98 32.64 15.04
C PRO A 53 5.11 33.80 15.52
N LEU A 54 4.42 33.61 16.65
CA LEU A 54 3.66 34.65 17.35
C LEU A 54 4.34 35.00 18.68
N TRP A 55 3.74 35.87 19.49
CA TRP A 55 4.33 36.42 20.72
C TRP A 55 4.35 35.46 21.92
N TRP A 56 3.97 34.19 21.72
CA TRP A 56 4.10 33.14 22.72
C TRP A 56 4.83 31.93 22.13
N SER A 57 5.42 31.13 23.00
CA SER A 57 6.07 29.88 22.60
C SER A 57 5.10 28.72 22.65
N LYS A 58 5.18 27.83 21.67
CA LYS A 58 4.39 26.60 21.61
C LYS A 58 5.21 25.47 20.96
N PRO A 59 4.99 24.20 21.35
CA PRO A 59 5.79 23.08 20.87
C PRO A 59 5.38 22.56 19.49
N THR A 60 4.14 22.80 19.05
CA THR A 60 3.59 22.26 17.79
C THR A 60 2.97 23.38 16.96
N THR A 61 2.82 23.19 15.65
CA THR A 61 2.13 24.17 14.80
C THR A 61 0.61 24.16 15.03
N THR A 62 0.02 23.00 15.31
CA THR A 62 -1.42 22.82 15.51
C THR A 62 -2.00 23.74 16.59
N LEU A 63 -3.04 24.48 16.20
CA LEU A 63 -3.80 25.36 17.08
C LEU A 63 -4.48 24.53 18.19
N ASN A 64 -4.24 24.92 19.43
CA ASN A 64 -4.85 24.34 20.62
C ASN A 64 -5.61 25.41 21.44
N ASP A 65 -6.23 24.98 22.55
CA ASP A 65 -7.05 25.87 23.39
C ASP A 65 -6.24 27.02 24.02
N THR A 66 -4.96 26.79 24.34
CA THR A 66 -4.09 27.84 24.89
C THR A 66 -3.78 28.89 23.82
N ASP A 67 -3.56 28.48 22.57
CA ASP A 67 -3.38 29.40 21.46
C ASP A 67 -4.64 30.24 21.23
N LEU A 68 -5.83 29.62 21.33
CA LEU A 68 -7.09 30.33 21.22
C LEU A 68 -7.20 31.43 22.29
N ASN A 69 -6.82 31.14 23.54
CA ASN A 69 -6.81 32.12 24.62
C ASN A 69 -5.88 33.30 24.33
N TYR A 70 -4.67 33.05 23.81
CA TYR A 70 -3.75 34.13 23.42
C TYR A 70 -4.29 34.99 22.28
N LEU A 71 -4.92 34.37 21.27
CA LEU A 71 -5.56 35.09 20.17
C LEU A 71 -6.74 35.92 20.67
N MET A 72 -7.57 35.36 21.55
CA MET A 72 -8.70 36.07 22.15
C MET A 72 -8.24 37.29 22.94
N LEU A 73 -7.23 37.13 23.81
CA LEU A 73 -6.66 38.24 24.58
C LEU A 73 -6.15 39.36 23.67
N TYR A 74 -5.43 39.02 22.60
CA TYR A 74 -4.93 40.01 21.64
C TYR A 74 -6.06 40.73 20.90
N LEU A 75 -7.09 40.02 20.47
CA LEU A 75 -8.26 40.60 19.81
C LEU A 75 -9.07 41.51 20.76
N GLU A 76 -9.14 41.16 22.05
CA GLU A 76 -9.74 41.98 23.09
C GLU A 76 -8.95 43.28 23.28
N ASP A 77 -7.64 43.18 23.55
CA ASP A 77 -6.78 44.32 23.86
C ASP A 77 -6.64 45.31 22.70
N GLN A 78 -6.45 44.81 21.47
CA GLN A 78 -6.16 45.65 20.31
C GLN A 78 -7.41 46.11 19.56
N TYR A 79 -8.49 45.31 19.60
CA TYR A 79 -9.64 45.49 18.72
C TYR A 79 -11.00 45.44 19.43
N THR A 80 -11.06 45.22 20.76
CA THR A 80 -12.30 45.11 21.55
C THR A 80 -13.26 43.99 21.07
N LEU A 81 -12.69 42.97 20.42
CA LEU A 81 -13.41 41.79 19.92
C LEU A 81 -13.30 40.67 20.97
N THR A 82 -14.41 40.30 21.59
CA THR A 82 -14.45 39.40 22.77
C THR A 82 -15.30 38.16 22.57
N SER A 83 -16.07 38.08 21.48
CA SER A 83 -16.98 36.95 21.24
C SER A 83 -16.24 35.69 20.74
N GLU A 84 -15.92 34.78 21.66
CA GLU A 84 -15.24 33.49 21.37
C GLU A 84 -15.86 32.75 20.16
N LYS A 85 -17.18 32.55 20.17
CA LYS A 85 -17.89 31.86 19.07
C LYS A 85 -17.67 32.52 17.71
N LYS A 86 -17.54 33.84 17.64
CA LYS A 86 -17.31 34.58 16.39
C LYS A 86 -15.84 34.52 15.98
N ILE A 87 -14.93 34.56 16.96
CA ILE A 87 -13.49 34.40 16.76
C ILE A 87 -13.18 33.01 16.21
N GLN A 88 -13.68 31.94 16.83
CA GLN A 88 -13.51 30.57 16.34
C GLN A 88 -14.03 30.41 14.91
N LYS A 89 -15.21 30.96 14.59
CA LYS A 89 -15.74 30.94 13.22
C LYS A 89 -14.83 31.69 12.23
N ALA A 90 -14.30 32.84 12.61
CA ALA A 90 -13.36 33.58 11.77
C ALA A 90 -12.05 32.82 11.57
N ILE A 91 -11.52 32.16 12.62
CA ILE A 91 -10.36 31.27 12.56
C ILE A 91 -10.62 30.13 11.55
N SER A 92 -11.77 29.46 11.61
CA SER A 92 -12.12 28.40 10.66
C SER A 92 -12.19 28.92 9.22
N ILE A 93 -12.79 30.10 9.00
CA ILE A 93 -12.91 30.69 7.66
C ILE A 93 -11.53 31.08 7.10
N VAL A 94 -10.69 31.78 7.88
CA VAL A 94 -9.37 32.20 7.41
C VAL A 94 -8.44 31.00 7.18
N ALA A 95 -8.54 29.97 8.02
CA ALA A 95 -7.79 28.73 7.83
C ALA A 95 -8.19 28.05 6.51
N ASP A 96 -9.50 27.96 6.22
CA ASP A 96 -10.03 27.35 5.00
C ASP A 96 -9.60 28.11 3.73
N CYS A 97 -9.56 29.45 3.79
CA CYS A 97 -9.02 30.27 2.70
C CYS A 97 -7.51 30.06 2.47
N ASN A 98 -6.75 29.78 3.54
CA ASN A 98 -5.30 29.64 3.50
C ASN A 98 -4.82 28.18 3.56
N LYS A 99 -5.59 27.26 2.98
CA LYS A 99 -5.29 25.83 2.91
C LYS A 99 -3.88 25.55 2.38
N TYR A 100 -3.28 24.49 2.89
CA TYR A 100 -1.98 24.01 2.41
C TYR A 100 -1.82 22.52 2.65
N HIS A 101 -0.86 21.93 1.93
CA HIS A 101 -0.51 20.53 2.13
C HIS A 101 1.00 20.43 2.28
N PRO A 102 1.51 20.13 3.48
CA PRO A 102 2.94 20.27 3.79
C PRO A 102 3.84 19.42 2.88
N ILE A 103 3.42 18.20 2.53
CA ILE A 103 4.18 17.35 1.60
C ILE A 103 4.15 17.87 0.17
N ARG A 104 3.03 18.43 -0.32
CA ARG A 104 2.96 18.99 -1.68
C ARG A 104 3.85 20.22 -1.77
N ASP A 105 3.81 21.08 -0.75
CA ASP A 105 4.63 22.28 -0.68
C ASP A 105 6.13 21.90 -0.67
N TYR A 106 6.51 20.86 0.09
CA TYR A 106 7.87 20.32 0.10
C TYR A 106 8.29 19.76 -1.25
N LEU A 107 7.54 18.80 -1.80
CA LEU A 107 7.85 18.14 -3.06
C LEU A 107 7.89 19.12 -4.24
N ASN A 108 7.07 20.17 -4.20
CA ASN A 108 7.07 21.18 -5.26
C ASN A 108 8.32 22.06 -5.24
N GLY A 109 8.97 22.23 -4.08
CA GLY A 109 10.20 22.99 -3.92
C GLY A 109 11.48 22.22 -4.23
N LEU A 110 11.39 20.92 -4.54
CA LEU A 110 12.55 20.11 -4.91
C LEU A 110 12.96 20.34 -6.37
N GLU A 111 14.28 20.40 -6.60
CA GLU A 111 14.90 20.51 -7.92
C GLU A 111 15.81 19.30 -8.16
N TRP A 112 15.62 18.63 -9.29
CA TRP A 112 16.43 17.46 -9.64
C TRP A 112 17.72 17.90 -10.32
N ASP A 113 18.82 17.28 -9.91
CA ASP A 113 20.17 17.56 -10.41
C ASP A 113 20.55 16.73 -11.66
N GLY A 114 19.62 15.92 -12.18
CA GLY A 114 19.83 15.08 -13.36
C GLY A 114 20.53 13.74 -13.09
N THR A 115 20.87 13.43 -11.84
CA THR A 115 21.50 12.15 -11.48
C THR A 115 20.45 11.14 -11.02
N GLU A 116 20.44 9.95 -11.64
CA GLU A 116 19.59 8.84 -11.21
C GLU A 116 20.04 8.30 -9.84
N ARG A 117 19.14 8.32 -8.86
CA ARG A 117 19.37 7.84 -7.49
C ARG A 117 18.40 6.77 -7.04
N ILE A 118 17.16 6.78 -7.57
CA ILE A 118 16.16 5.77 -7.23
C ILE A 118 16.68 4.36 -7.55
N ARG A 119 17.38 4.20 -8.69
CA ARG A 119 17.98 2.92 -9.12
C ARG A 119 18.96 2.34 -8.11
N CYS A 120 19.80 3.20 -7.53
CA CYS A 120 20.88 2.78 -6.66
C CYS A 120 20.50 2.80 -5.17
N ALA A 121 19.36 3.38 -4.79
CA ALA A 121 19.02 3.62 -3.39
C ALA A 121 18.93 2.36 -2.52
N LEU A 122 18.23 1.31 -2.99
CA LEU A 122 18.11 0.07 -2.22
C LEU A 122 19.44 -0.72 -2.15
N PRO A 123 20.22 -0.85 -3.25
CA PRO A 123 21.59 -1.37 -3.16
C PRO A 123 22.47 -0.57 -2.21
N HIS A 124 22.49 0.77 -2.33
CA HIS A 124 23.35 1.66 -1.57
C HIS A 124 23.10 1.58 -0.05
N PHE A 125 21.85 1.71 0.39
CA PHE A 125 21.52 1.77 1.82
C PHE A 125 21.24 0.41 2.46
N LEU A 126 20.79 -0.57 1.67
CA LEU A 126 20.25 -1.84 2.20
C LEU A 126 20.89 -3.07 1.56
N GLY A 127 21.80 -2.91 0.60
CA GLY A 127 22.47 -4.03 -0.08
C GLY A 127 21.52 -4.91 -0.89
N ALA A 128 20.41 -4.36 -1.37
CA ALA A 128 19.52 -5.07 -2.28
C ALA A 128 20.22 -5.38 -3.62
N GLU A 129 19.69 -6.36 -4.35
CA GLU A 129 20.19 -6.67 -5.70
C GLU A 129 19.98 -5.48 -6.64
N GLU A 130 21.03 -5.09 -7.36
CA GLU A 130 20.95 -4.10 -8.42
C GLU A 130 20.30 -4.72 -9.67
N SER A 131 18.99 -4.54 -9.79
CA SER A 131 18.20 -5.05 -10.90
C SER A 131 17.14 -4.05 -11.34
N GLU A 132 16.67 -4.20 -12.57
CA GLU A 132 15.56 -3.39 -13.08
C GLU A 132 14.27 -3.61 -12.28
N PHE A 133 14.08 -4.83 -11.75
CA PHE A 133 12.97 -5.14 -10.86
C PHE A 133 13.04 -4.35 -9.55
N THR A 134 14.19 -4.33 -8.87
CA THR A 134 14.41 -3.57 -7.63
C THR A 134 14.16 -2.08 -7.84
N TYR A 135 14.69 -1.51 -8.92
CA TYR A 135 14.47 -0.12 -9.30
C TYR A 135 12.98 0.19 -9.51
N GLU A 136 12.28 -0.60 -10.32
CA GLU A 136 10.86 -0.37 -10.62
C GLU A 136 9.96 -0.55 -9.40
N CYS A 137 10.28 -1.46 -8.46
CA CYS A 137 9.55 -1.58 -7.21
C CYS A 137 9.62 -0.33 -6.34
N LEU A 138 10.82 0.25 -6.15
CA LEU A 138 10.99 1.48 -5.38
C LEU A 138 10.39 2.69 -6.12
N ARG A 139 10.68 2.82 -7.42
CA ARG A 139 10.13 3.88 -8.27
C ARG A 139 8.60 3.87 -8.24
N LEU A 140 7.97 2.71 -8.40
CA LEU A 140 6.53 2.55 -8.32
C LEU A 140 6.00 3.02 -6.97
N PHE A 141 6.62 2.59 -5.86
CA PHE A 141 6.24 3.00 -4.52
C PHE A 141 6.28 4.53 -4.35
N MET A 142 7.36 5.18 -4.78
CA MET A 142 7.51 6.64 -4.71
C MET A 142 6.49 7.38 -5.59
N LEU A 143 6.28 6.94 -6.84
CA LEU A 143 5.28 7.54 -7.73
C LEU A 143 3.86 7.40 -7.18
N CYS A 144 3.55 6.29 -6.51
CA CYS A 144 2.28 6.10 -5.84
C CYS A 144 2.14 6.99 -4.61
N ALA A 145 3.20 7.20 -3.83
CA ALA A 145 3.22 8.13 -2.71
C ALA A 145 2.94 9.57 -3.17
N ILE A 146 3.58 10.02 -4.24
CA ILE A 146 3.31 11.32 -4.90
C ILE A 146 1.85 11.36 -5.37
N SER A 147 1.40 10.33 -6.08
CA SER A 147 0.03 10.28 -6.61
C SER A 147 -1.03 10.37 -5.52
N ARG A 148 -0.80 9.74 -4.35
CA ARG A 148 -1.73 9.77 -3.21
C ARG A 148 -1.84 11.15 -2.56
N VAL A 149 -0.76 11.93 -2.50
CA VAL A 149 -0.85 13.30 -1.98
C VAL A 149 -1.41 14.27 -3.00
N PHE A 150 -1.04 14.20 -4.28
CA PHE A 150 -1.52 15.14 -5.33
C PHE A 150 -2.92 14.80 -5.85
N LYS A 151 -3.30 13.52 -5.84
CA LYS A 151 -4.62 13.00 -6.24
C LYS A 151 -5.13 12.04 -5.15
N PRO A 152 -5.58 12.56 -3.99
CA PRO A 152 -6.11 11.75 -2.90
C PRO A 152 -7.14 10.73 -3.39
N GLY A 153 -7.04 9.50 -2.90
CA GLY A 153 -7.92 8.41 -3.31
C GLY A 153 -7.56 7.69 -4.60
N SER A 154 -6.44 8.06 -5.24
CA SER A 154 -5.87 7.30 -6.36
C SER A 154 -5.71 5.83 -6.00
N LYS A 155 -6.21 4.93 -6.84
CA LYS A 155 -6.16 3.50 -6.53
C LYS A 155 -4.71 2.99 -6.60
N PHE A 156 -4.25 2.41 -5.51
CA PHE A 156 -2.94 1.78 -5.37
C PHE A 156 -3.10 0.53 -4.52
N GLU A 157 -2.62 -0.61 -5.02
CA GLU A 157 -2.84 -1.92 -4.40
C GLU A 157 -1.54 -2.59 -3.94
N THR A 158 -0.36 -2.03 -4.19
CA THR A 158 0.91 -2.69 -3.84
C THR A 158 1.59 -2.06 -2.63
N MET A 159 2.47 -2.82 -1.99
CA MET A 159 3.24 -2.43 -0.82
C MET A 159 4.68 -2.93 -1.02
N LEU A 160 5.64 -2.02 -0.90
CA LEU A 160 7.06 -2.37 -0.93
C LEU A 160 7.40 -3.11 0.37
N CYS A 161 7.94 -4.32 0.28
CA CYS A 161 8.26 -5.16 1.43
C CYS A 161 9.77 -5.39 1.50
N LEU A 162 10.45 -4.80 2.47
CA LEU A 162 11.88 -5.00 2.69
C LEU A 162 12.10 -6.22 3.60
N VAL A 163 12.86 -7.20 3.14
CA VAL A 163 13.06 -8.50 3.82
C VAL A 163 14.53 -8.77 4.02
N GLY A 164 14.95 -8.98 5.27
CA GLY A 164 16.34 -9.30 5.58
C GLY A 164 16.63 -9.20 7.07
N GLY A 165 17.89 -9.41 7.46
CA GLY A 165 18.30 -9.47 8.86
C GLY A 165 17.88 -8.27 9.72
N GLN A 166 17.74 -8.49 11.03
CA GLN A 166 17.53 -7.42 11.99
C GLN A 166 18.68 -6.41 11.93
N GLY A 167 18.35 -5.12 12.10
CA GLY A 167 19.35 -4.05 12.08
C GLY A 167 19.80 -3.63 10.68
N ALA A 168 19.24 -4.20 9.60
CA ALA A 168 19.58 -3.81 8.22
C ALA A 168 19.09 -2.42 7.78
N GLY A 169 18.58 -1.58 8.69
CA GLY A 169 18.11 -0.22 8.35
C GLY A 169 16.72 -0.12 7.69
N LYS A 170 15.94 -1.21 7.58
CA LYS A 170 14.63 -1.25 6.87
C LYS A 170 13.61 -0.21 7.36
N SER A 171 13.28 -0.21 8.65
CA SER A 171 12.34 0.75 9.25
C SER A 171 12.87 2.18 9.16
N THR A 172 14.17 2.35 9.33
CA THR A 172 14.83 3.65 9.16
C THR A 172 14.73 4.17 7.74
N PHE A 173 14.86 3.30 6.74
CA PHE A 173 14.67 3.68 5.34
C PHE A 173 13.28 4.24 5.11
N PHE A 174 12.22 3.59 5.60
CA PHE A 174 10.86 4.14 5.49
C PHE A 174 10.69 5.45 6.27
N ARG A 175 11.28 5.57 7.48
CA ARG A 175 11.27 6.81 8.26
C ARG A 175 11.90 7.97 7.50
N LEU A 176 13.10 7.78 6.94
CA LEU A 176 13.78 8.83 6.19
C LEU A 176 13.11 9.10 4.84
N LEU A 177 12.57 8.08 4.17
CA LEU A 177 11.82 8.22 2.93
C LEU A 177 10.57 9.09 3.13
N ALA A 178 10.00 9.12 4.33
CA ALA A 178 8.89 10.01 4.68
C ALA A 178 9.31 11.47 4.80
N ILE A 179 10.60 11.81 4.62
CA ILE A 179 11.22 13.14 4.66
C ILE A 179 11.25 13.73 6.07
N LYS A 180 10.11 13.78 6.75
CA LYS A 180 10.01 14.19 8.15
C LYS A 180 9.41 13.08 8.99
N ASP A 181 9.93 12.94 10.20
CA ASP A 181 9.49 11.90 11.14
C ASP A 181 7.99 12.04 11.49
N GLU A 182 7.43 13.26 11.45
CA GLU A 182 5.98 13.51 11.62
C GLU A 182 5.10 12.99 10.47
N TRP A 183 5.67 12.69 9.30
CA TRP A 183 4.97 12.09 8.16
C TRP A 183 5.16 10.57 8.09
N PHE A 184 5.87 9.99 9.05
CA PHE A 184 6.09 8.56 9.19
C PHE A 184 5.28 7.98 10.35
N SER A 185 4.82 6.73 10.22
CA SER A 185 4.22 5.99 11.34
C SER A 185 4.47 4.50 11.20
N ASP A 186 4.80 3.83 12.30
CA ASP A 186 4.90 2.38 12.45
C ASP A 186 3.91 1.83 13.51
N ASP A 187 3.03 2.68 14.05
CA ASP A 187 2.09 2.32 15.12
C ASP A 187 0.80 1.65 14.59
N LEU A 188 0.74 1.34 13.30
CA LEU A 188 -0.37 0.61 12.72
C LEU A 188 -0.25 -0.89 13.08
N LYS A 189 -0.65 -1.27 14.30
CA LYS A 189 -0.59 -2.67 14.78
C LYS A 189 -1.81 -3.52 14.39
N ARG A 190 -2.95 -2.87 14.14
CA ARG A 190 -4.23 -3.51 13.87
C ARG A 190 -5.03 -2.70 12.85
N ILE A 191 -5.38 -3.33 11.74
CA ILE A 191 -6.13 -2.72 10.63
C ILE A 191 -7.65 -2.76 10.84
N ASP A 192 -8.12 -3.56 11.80
CA ASP A 192 -9.52 -3.72 12.19
C ASP A 192 -9.93 -2.77 13.34
N ASP A 193 -9.02 -1.90 13.79
CA ASP A 193 -9.28 -0.90 14.83
C ASP A 193 -10.23 0.20 14.31
N ASP A 194 -11.29 0.50 15.06
CA ASP A 194 -12.23 1.60 14.73
C ASP A 194 -11.52 2.97 14.64
N ASN A 195 -10.37 3.12 15.31
CA ASN A 195 -9.53 4.33 15.27
C ASN A 195 -8.38 4.24 14.27
N VAL A 196 -8.34 3.25 13.39
CA VAL A 196 -7.29 3.09 12.37
C VAL A 196 -7.06 4.38 11.57
N TYR A 197 -8.14 5.09 11.22
CA TYR A 197 -8.03 6.35 10.49
C TYR A 197 -7.21 7.40 11.26
N ARG A 198 -7.35 7.51 12.60
CA ARG A 198 -6.58 8.48 13.39
C ARG A 198 -5.09 8.17 13.40
N LYS A 199 -4.73 6.89 13.32
CA LYS A 199 -3.32 6.46 13.21
C LYS A 199 -2.75 6.76 11.83
N MET A 200 -3.59 6.82 10.80
CA MET A 200 -3.18 7.16 9.44
C MET A 200 -3.15 8.67 9.18
N GLN A 201 -4.06 9.43 9.80
CA GLN A 201 -4.20 10.86 9.60
C GLN A 201 -2.88 11.58 9.93
N GLY A 202 -2.41 12.45 9.02
CA GLY A 202 -1.15 13.17 9.19
C GLY A 202 0.08 12.46 8.63
N HIS A 203 0.02 11.15 8.36
CA HIS A 203 1.17 10.36 7.91
C HIS A 203 1.13 10.09 6.40
N TRP A 204 2.30 10.08 5.76
CA TRP A 204 2.48 9.83 4.34
C TRP A 204 2.95 8.40 4.06
N ILE A 205 3.90 7.92 4.85
CA ILE A 205 4.44 6.56 4.77
C ILE A 205 4.13 5.87 6.08
N ILE A 206 3.44 4.75 5.99
CA ILE A 206 3.09 3.93 7.14
C ILE A 206 3.79 2.59 6.99
N GLU A 207 4.68 2.26 7.92
CA GLU A 207 5.30 0.95 8.01
C GLU A 207 4.35 -0.05 8.69
N MET A 208 4.24 -1.25 8.11
CA MET A 208 3.58 -2.41 8.68
C MET A 208 4.63 -3.45 9.04
N SER A 209 5.25 -3.29 10.21
CA SER A 209 6.32 -4.18 10.70
C SER A 209 5.74 -5.53 11.15
N GLU A 210 6.26 -6.62 10.59
CA GLU A 210 5.99 -8.03 11.01
C GLU A 210 4.52 -8.51 10.96
N MET A 211 3.56 -7.63 10.68
CA MET A 211 2.12 -7.95 10.67
C MET A 211 1.73 -9.03 9.68
N ILE A 212 2.47 -9.13 8.58
CA ILE A 212 2.15 -10.06 7.49
C ILE A 212 2.56 -11.48 7.86
N ALA A 213 3.69 -11.64 8.56
CA ALA A 213 4.27 -12.93 8.91
C ALA A 213 3.41 -13.71 9.93
N THR A 214 2.63 -13.00 10.77
CA THR A 214 1.76 -13.62 11.79
C THR A 214 0.29 -13.68 11.38
N ALA A 215 -0.05 -13.29 10.14
CA ALA A 215 -1.43 -13.17 9.69
C ALA A 215 -2.02 -14.51 9.22
N ASN A 216 -3.18 -14.88 9.77
CA ASN A 216 -3.98 -16.02 9.29
C ASN A 216 -4.77 -15.68 8.00
N ALA A 217 -5.32 -16.70 7.33
CA ALA A 217 -6.09 -16.60 6.07
C ALA A 217 -7.07 -15.42 6.01
N LYS A 218 -7.88 -15.25 7.07
CA LYS A 218 -8.87 -14.18 7.17
C LYS A 218 -8.20 -12.80 7.23
N SER A 219 -7.18 -12.65 8.07
CA SER A 219 -6.45 -11.38 8.20
C SER A 219 -5.71 -10.98 6.92
N ILE A 220 -5.36 -11.92 6.06
CA ILE A 220 -4.71 -11.64 4.77
C ILE A 220 -5.66 -10.96 3.79
N GLU A 221 -6.89 -11.45 3.68
CA GLU A 221 -7.92 -10.80 2.87
C GLU A 221 -8.21 -9.38 3.39
N ASP A 222 -8.28 -9.23 4.71
CA ASP A 222 -8.45 -7.93 5.37
C ASP A 222 -7.27 -6.98 5.08
N ILE A 223 -6.02 -7.45 5.14
CA ILE A 223 -4.82 -6.66 4.78
C ILE A 223 -4.87 -6.25 3.31
N LYS A 224 -5.18 -7.17 2.39
CA LYS A 224 -5.25 -6.86 0.95
C LYS A 224 -6.35 -5.86 0.64
N SER A 225 -7.51 -6.03 1.27
CA SER A 225 -8.61 -5.08 1.21
C SER A 225 -8.17 -3.73 1.75
N PHE A 226 -7.55 -3.71 2.92
CA PHE A 226 -7.06 -2.50 3.58
C PHE A 226 -6.05 -1.76 2.71
N ILE A 227 -5.03 -2.40 2.14
CA ILE A 227 -4.04 -1.78 1.24
C ILE A 227 -4.74 -1.18 0.00
N SER A 228 -5.70 -1.91 -0.58
CA SER A 228 -6.37 -1.52 -1.84
C SER A 228 -7.40 -0.39 -1.70
N ARG A 229 -7.79 -0.01 -0.47
CA ARG A 229 -8.82 1.03 -0.24
C ARG A 229 -8.39 2.38 -0.81
N ALA A 230 -9.35 3.08 -1.42
CA ALA A 230 -9.19 4.44 -1.92
C ALA A 230 -9.54 5.49 -0.85
N LYS A 231 -10.43 5.15 0.07
CA LYS A 231 -10.96 6.05 1.09
C LYS A 231 -11.27 5.31 2.38
N GLU A 232 -11.26 6.04 3.48
CA GLU A 232 -11.79 5.64 4.77
C GLU A 232 -13.09 6.37 5.02
N THR A 233 -14.14 5.66 5.45
CA THR A 233 -15.33 6.30 5.99
C THR A 233 -15.17 6.36 7.50
N TYR A 234 -14.98 7.56 8.04
CA TYR A 234 -14.73 7.76 9.47
C TYR A 234 -15.62 8.88 10.01
N LYS A 235 -16.00 8.77 11.28
CA LYS A 235 -16.74 9.83 11.99
C LYS A 235 -15.82 10.40 13.06
N VAL A 236 -15.35 11.63 12.87
CA VAL A 236 -14.59 12.32 13.91
C VAL A 236 -15.53 12.58 15.09
N PRO A 237 -15.07 12.48 16.35
CA PRO A 237 -15.87 12.87 17.50
C PRO A 237 -16.51 14.24 17.30
N TYR A 238 -17.75 14.39 17.76
CA TYR A 238 -18.52 15.64 17.67
C TYR A 238 -18.98 16.04 16.25
N GLU A 239 -18.52 15.39 15.18
CA GLU A 239 -19.16 15.51 13.86
C GLU A 239 -20.50 14.78 13.86
N THR A 240 -21.48 15.32 13.13
CA THR A 240 -22.83 14.75 13.09
C THR A 240 -22.89 13.49 12.21
N HIS A 241 -22.16 13.50 11.09
CA HIS A 241 -22.17 12.44 10.08
C HIS A 241 -20.74 11.93 9.79
N PRO A 242 -20.57 10.63 9.50
CA PRO A 242 -19.34 10.12 8.92
C PRO A 242 -19.03 10.84 7.61
N ALA A 243 -17.74 11.07 7.35
CA ALA A 243 -17.25 11.64 6.11
C ALA A 243 -16.33 10.66 5.40
N ASP A 244 -16.38 10.66 4.08
CA ASP A 244 -15.42 9.96 3.23
C ASP A 244 -14.11 10.76 3.19
N ARG A 245 -13.02 10.10 3.60
CA ARG A 245 -11.69 10.68 3.63
C ARG A 245 -10.81 9.94 2.65
N LEU A 246 -10.39 10.64 1.61
CA LEU A 246 -9.60 10.07 0.53
C LEU A 246 -8.18 9.79 1.03
N ARG A 247 -7.70 8.58 0.81
CA ARG A 247 -6.40 8.16 1.34
C ARG A 247 -5.26 8.87 0.63
N GLN A 248 -4.34 9.39 1.45
CA GLN A 248 -3.16 10.17 1.05
C GLN A 248 -1.83 9.46 1.38
N CYS A 249 -1.86 8.37 2.16
CA CYS A 249 -0.69 7.60 2.56
C CYS A 249 -0.44 6.37 1.67
N VAL A 250 0.77 5.83 1.77
CA VAL A 250 1.20 4.53 1.23
C VAL A 250 1.75 3.63 2.34
N PHE A 251 1.78 2.33 2.09
CA PHE A 251 2.23 1.33 3.08
C PHE A 251 3.54 0.69 2.64
N GLY A 252 4.50 0.64 3.55
CA GLY A 252 5.72 -0.16 3.44
C GLY A 252 5.68 -1.33 4.41
N GLY A 253 6.19 -2.49 4.04
CA GLY A 253 6.33 -3.65 4.91
C GLY A 253 7.79 -3.89 5.24
N SER A 254 8.07 -4.32 6.47
CA SER A 254 9.38 -4.84 6.85
C SER A 254 9.24 -6.21 7.50
N SER A 255 10.15 -7.12 7.17
CA SER A 255 10.22 -8.45 7.78
C SER A 255 11.66 -8.88 8.02
N ASN A 256 11.84 -9.64 9.10
CA ASN A 256 13.08 -10.36 9.42
C ASN A 256 13.04 -11.83 8.98
N THR A 257 11.86 -12.34 8.62
CA THR A 257 11.66 -13.74 8.20
C THR A 257 11.46 -13.83 6.69
N MET A 258 11.97 -14.91 6.11
CA MET A 258 11.80 -15.20 4.68
C MET A 258 10.36 -15.58 4.35
N ASP A 259 9.72 -16.37 5.19
CA ASP A 259 8.35 -16.85 5.05
C ASP A 259 7.27 -15.81 5.44
N PHE A 260 7.56 -14.52 5.25
CA PHE A 260 6.68 -13.45 5.71
C PHE A 260 5.39 -13.32 4.88
N LEU A 261 5.40 -13.80 3.64
CA LEU A 261 4.20 -13.77 2.81
C LEU A 261 3.22 -14.83 3.28
N PRO A 262 1.94 -14.51 3.27
CA PRO A 262 0.96 -15.50 3.64
C PRO A 262 0.91 -16.65 2.64
N LEU A 263 0.53 -17.82 3.15
CA LEU A 263 0.17 -18.98 2.33
C LEU A 263 -1.16 -18.73 1.60
N ASP A 264 -1.11 -17.89 0.57
CA ASP A 264 -2.24 -17.60 -0.29
C ASP A 264 -1.99 -18.11 -1.71
N ARG A 265 -2.72 -19.17 -2.04
CA ARG A 265 -2.68 -19.84 -3.34
C ARG A 265 -3.33 -19.01 -4.46
N SER A 266 -4.11 -17.98 -4.12
CA SER A 266 -4.72 -17.04 -5.09
C SER A 266 -3.77 -15.93 -5.55
N GLY A 267 -2.65 -15.72 -4.84
CA GLY A 267 -1.54 -14.88 -5.23
C GLY A 267 -1.34 -13.62 -4.39
N ASN A 268 -0.06 -13.28 -4.19
CA ASN A 268 0.40 -12.22 -3.32
C ASN A 268 0.74 -10.91 -4.04
N ARG A 269 0.11 -10.63 -5.19
CA ARG A 269 0.42 -9.46 -6.07
C ARG A 269 0.52 -8.07 -5.41
N ARG A 270 -0.04 -7.91 -4.21
CA ARG A 270 0.00 -6.66 -3.42
C ARG A 270 1.33 -6.47 -2.69
N PHE A 271 2.16 -7.49 -2.57
CA PHE A 271 3.42 -7.41 -1.83
C PHE A 271 4.58 -7.44 -2.82
N LEU A 272 5.45 -6.44 -2.76
CA LEU A 272 6.65 -6.33 -3.61
C LEU A 272 7.87 -6.65 -2.72
N PRO A 273 8.22 -7.93 -2.52
CA PRO A 273 9.35 -8.30 -1.69
C PRO A 273 10.66 -7.90 -2.34
N ILE A 274 11.55 -7.28 -1.56
CA ILE A 274 12.93 -6.99 -1.92
C ILE A 274 13.83 -7.53 -0.81
N MET A 275 14.75 -8.42 -1.19
CA MET A 275 15.80 -8.89 -0.30
C MET A 275 16.80 -7.78 -0.01
N VAL A 276 17.16 -7.65 1.26
CA VAL A 276 18.17 -6.71 1.72
C VAL A 276 19.26 -7.44 2.50
N HIS A 277 20.49 -7.02 2.29
CA HIS A 277 21.72 -7.65 2.76
C HIS A 277 22.61 -6.57 3.36
N PRO A 278 22.57 -6.33 4.68
CA PRO A 278 23.35 -5.25 5.31
C PRO A 278 24.85 -5.36 5.04
N GLU A 279 25.37 -6.57 4.83
CA GLU A 279 26.76 -6.83 4.46
C GLU A 279 27.15 -6.38 3.04
N ARG A 280 26.16 -6.12 2.17
CA ARG A 280 26.34 -5.61 0.81
C ARG A 280 26.03 -4.13 0.68
N ALA A 281 25.48 -3.50 1.72
CA ALA A 281 25.18 -2.08 1.70
C ALA A 281 26.49 -1.28 1.64
N GLU A 282 26.53 -0.25 0.79
CA GLU A 282 27.70 0.62 0.67
C GLU A 282 27.86 1.51 1.92
N VAL A 283 26.73 1.96 2.46
CA VAL A 283 26.68 2.78 3.67
C VAL A 283 25.43 2.41 4.47
N HIS A 284 25.58 2.31 5.79
CA HIS A 284 24.41 2.13 6.64
C HIS A 284 23.62 3.44 6.71
N ILE A 285 22.30 3.39 6.55
CA ILE A 285 21.46 4.60 6.45
C ILE A 285 21.56 5.58 7.66
N LEU A 286 21.95 5.07 8.83
CA LEU A 286 22.19 5.87 10.06
C LEU A 286 23.64 6.31 10.26
N GLU A 287 24.57 5.91 9.40
CA GLU A 287 25.98 6.28 9.54
C GLU A 287 26.16 7.80 9.44
N ASP A 288 25.49 8.43 8.46
CA ASP A 288 25.34 9.88 8.35
C ASP A 288 23.89 10.19 7.93
N GLU A 289 23.03 10.46 8.93
CA GLU A 289 21.61 10.74 8.66
C GLU A 289 21.42 12.02 7.82
N ALA A 290 22.30 13.01 7.95
CA ALA A 290 22.20 14.25 7.17
C ALA A 290 22.48 13.99 5.68
N ALA A 291 23.52 13.22 5.38
CA ALA A 291 23.82 12.77 4.02
C ALA A 291 22.69 11.88 3.45
N SER A 292 22.18 10.92 4.24
CA SER A 292 21.07 10.07 3.84
C SER A 292 19.80 10.86 3.50
N ARG A 293 19.46 11.88 4.31
CA ARG A 293 18.32 12.77 4.03
C ARG A 293 18.52 13.58 2.75
N ALA A 294 19.72 14.14 2.54
CA ALA A 294 20.03 14.87 1.30
C ALA A 294 19.95 13.97 0.06
N TYR A 295 20.39 12.71 0.16
CA TYR A 295 20.25 11.73 -0.91
C TYR A 295 18.76 11.46 -1.22
N ILE A 296 17.94 11.25 -0.18
CA ILE A 296 16.50 11.00 -0.31
C ILE A 296 15.76 12.20 -0.89
N ASP A 297 16.15 13.43 -0.55
CA ASP A 297 15.58 14.65 -1.16
C ASP A 297 15.79 14.66 -2.68
N LEU A 298 16.98 14.30 -3.14
CA LEU A 298 17.29 14.21 -4.56
C LEU A 298 16.59 13.02 -5.25
N MET A 299 16.35 11.92 -4.53
CA MET A 299 15.48 10.84 -5.03
C MET A 299 14.04 11.32 -5.21
N TRP A 300 13.49 12.10 -4.27
CA TRP A 300 12.16 12.68 -4.41
C TRP A 300 12.10 13.70 -5.54
N ALA A 301 13.17 14.46 -5.76
CA ALA A 301 13.29 15.37 -6.90
C ALA A 301 13.27 14.63 -8.25
N GLU A 302 14.00 13.51 -8.35
CA GLU A 302 13.96 12.60 -9.51
C GLU A 302 12.54 12.07 -9.73
N ALA A 303 11.91 11.51 -8.69
CA ALA A 303 10.55 10.97 -8.75
C ALA A 303 9.52 12.03 -9.16
N MET A 304 9.65 13.27 -8.66
CA MET A 304 8.81 14.40 -9.05
C MET A 304 9.00 14.79 -10.51
N THR A 305 10.22 14.70 -11.05
CA THR A 305 10.48 14.93 -12.48
C THR A 305 9.77 13.89 -13.34
N ILE A 306 9.88 12.61 -12.97
CA ILE A 306 9.16 11.52 -13.64
C ILE A 306 7.64 11.73 -13.56
N TYR A 307 7.12 12.09 -12.38
CA TYR A 307 5.69 12.37 -12.18
C TYR A 307 5.20 13.54 -13.05
N ARG A 308 5.95 14.64 -13.08
CA ARG A 308 5.62 15.84 -13.87
C ARG A 308 5.67 15.60 -15.38
N SER A 309 6.49 14.66 -15.85
CA SER A 309 6.52 14.27 -17.27
C SER A 309 5.17 13.69 -17.76
N GLY A 310 4.33 13.21 -16.83
CA GLY A 310 3.06 12.54 -17.14
C GLY A 310 3.20 11.16 -17.80
N SER A 311 4.43 10.74 -18.12
CA SER A 311 4.74 9.50 -18.84
C SER A 311 5.20 8.41 -17.87
N PHE A 312 4.28 7.97 -17.00
CA PHE A 312 4.53 6.89 -16.04
C PHE A 312 3.30 5.99 -15.90
N HIS A 313 3.53 4.78 -15.43
CA HIS A 313 2.47 3.83 -15.09
C HIS A 313 2.56 3.47 -13.61
N LEU A 314 1.42 3.40 -12.93
CA LEU A 314 1.34 2.99 -11.53
C LEU A 314 1.14 1.46 -11.40
N THR A 315 1.73 0.71 -12.33
CA THR A 315 1.66 -0.75 -12.41
C THR A 315 2.95 -1.29 -13.01
N LEU A 316 3.43 -2.42 -12.48
CA LEU A 316 4.55 -3.15 -13.08
C LEU A 316 4.19 -3.69 -14.47
N SER A 317 5.20 -3.89 -15.31
CA SER A 317 5.04 -4.52 -16.63
C SER A 317 4.53 -5.95 -16.53
N LYS A 318 3.98 -6.50 -17.63
CA LYS A 318 3.54 -7.92 -17.64
C LYS A 318 4.69 -8.89 -17.35
N GLN A 319 5.90 -8.56 -17.79
CA GLN A 319 7.09 -9.39 -17.55
C GLN A 319 7.51 -9.35 -16.08
N MET A 320 7.60 -8.15 -15.48
CA MET A 320 7.91 -7.99 -14.06
C MET A 320 6.84 -8.62 -13.16
N ASN A 321 5.57 -8.62 -13.56
CA ASN A 321 4.53 -9.33 -12.82
C ASN A 321 4.71 -10.85 -12.83
N LYS A 322 5.38 -11.44 -13.84
CA LYS A 322 5.73 -12.87 -13.84
C LYS A 322 6.90 -13.13 -12.90
N GLU A 323 7.94 -12.32 -13.00
CA GLU A 323 9.10 -12.36 -12.10
C GLU A 323 8.69 -12.20 -10.64
N LEU A 324 7.82 -11.23 -10.35
CA LEU A 324 7.24 -11.02 -9.01
C LEU A 324 6.56 -12.27 -8.47
N ARG A 325 5.78 -12.99 -9.29
CA ARG A 325 5.09 -14.22 -8.84
C ARG A 325 6.08 -15.31 -8.48
N GLU A 326 7.15 -15.44 -9.25
CA GLU A 326 8.17 -16.45 -8.99
C GLU A 326 8.97 -16.11 -7.73
N LEU A 327 9.32 -14.83 -7.57
CA LEU A 327 9.99 -14.32 -6.38
C LEU A 327 9.11 -14.53 -5.13
N GLN A 328 7.82 -14.21 -5.20
CA GLN A 328 6.88 -14.35 -4.08
C GLN A 328 6.78 -15.78 -3.54
N LYS A 329 6.91 -16.82 -4.39
CA LYS A 329 6.91 -18.21 -3.93
C LYS A 329 8.03 -18.49 -2.92
N GLN A 330 9.17 -17.83 -3.07
CA GLN A 330 10.33 -17.99 -2.17
C GLN A 330 10.09 -17.39 -0.78
N PHE A 331 9.10 -16.51 -0.64
CA PHE A 331 8.74 -15.85 0.61
C PHE A 331 7.48 -16.42 1.26
N MET A 332 6.89 -17.46 0.66
CA MET A 332 5.76 -18.16 1.25
C MET A 332 6.28 -19.27 2.17
N PRO A 333 5.60 -19.55 3.29
CA PRO A 333 5.91 -20.72 4.09
C PRO A 333 5.68 -21.99 3.26
N GLU A 334 6.39 -23.07 3.61
CA GLU A 334 6.18 -24.37 3.00
C GLU A 334 4.72 -24.84 3.21
N ASP A 335 4.07 -25.23 2.12
CA ASP A 335 2.74 -25.83 2.18
C ASP A 335 2.87 -27.31 2.53
N THR A 336 2.91 -27.61 3.83
CA THR A 336 3.03 -28.99 4.34
C THR A 336 1.95 -29.92 3.78
N LYS A 337 0.72 -29.42 3.57
CA LYS A 337 -0.35 -30.20 2.95
C LYS A 337 -0.07 -30.47 1.48
N ALA A 338 0.42 -29.49 0.73
CA ALA A 338 0.82 -29.73 -0.66
C ALA A 338 1.94 -30.77 -0.74
N GLY A 339 2.92 -30.74 0.17
CA GLY A 339 3.98 -31.75 0.24
C GLY A 339 3.44 -33.16 0.51
N LEU A 340 2.53 -33.32 1.48
CA LEU A 340 1.87 -34.60 1.76
C LEU A 340 1.06 -35.10 0.56
N ILE A 341 0.32 -34.21 -0.10
CA ILE A 341 -0.48 -34.54 -1.28
C ILE A 341 0.42 -34.94 -2.44
N GLN A 342 1.48 -34.19 -2.74
CA GLN A 342 2.42 -34.52 -3.82
C GLN A 342 3.08 -35.88 -3.57
N SER A 343 3.60 -36.12 -2.36
CA SER A 343 4.22 -37.40 -1.99
C SER A 343 3.24 -38.57 -2.16
N PHE A 344 1.99 -38.40 -1.73
CA PHE A 344 0.95 -39.41 -1.96
C PHE A 344 0.71 -39.65 -3.45
N LEU A 345 0.60 -38.58 -4.24
CA LEU A 345 0.28 -38.66 -5.67
C LEU A 345 1.41 -39.26 -6.51
N ASP A 346 2.67 -39.06 -6.10
CA ASP A 346 3.83 -39.65 -6.75
C ASP A 346 3.81 -41.19 -6.61
N ASP A 347 3.51 -41.67 -5.40
CA ASP A 347 3.37 -43.09 -5.06
C ASP A 347 2.01 -43.69 -5.48
N PHE A 348 1.06 -42.85 -5.91
CA PHE A 348 -0.29 -43.29 -6.27
C PHE A 348 -0.31 -43.99 -7.64
N ASN A 349 -0.64 -45.28 -7.64
CA ASN A 349 -0.70 -46.12 -8.84
C ASN A 349 -1.94 -45.87 -9.73
N GLY A 350 -2.91 -45.07 -9.28
CA GLY A 350 -4.12 -44.80 -10.06
C GLY A 350 -3.96 -43.62 -11.03
N THR A 351 -4.74 -43.61 -12.09
CA THR A 351 -4.73 -42.52 -13.09
C THR A 351 -5.65 -41.36 -12.74
N GLN A 352 -6.53 -41.52 -11.74
CA GLN A 352 -7.53 -40.53 -11.37
C GLN A 352 -7.68 -40.43 -9.85
N VAL A 353 -7.78 -39.20 -9.34
CA VAL A 353 -7.98 -38.90 -7.92
C VAL A 353 -9.14 -37.91 -7.75
N CYS A 354 -9.75 -37.89 -6.57
CA CYS A 354 -10.75 -36.88 -6.20
C CYS A 354 -10.42 -36.24 -4.85
N SER A 355 -11.02 -35.08 -4.59
CA SER A 355 -10.75 -34.31 -3.37
C SER A 355 -10.98 -35.10 -2.07
N LYS A 356 -12.02 -35.95 -2.02
CA LYS A 356 -12.29 -36.82 -0.87
C LYS A 356 -11.28 -37.97 -0.71
N LEU A 357 -10.77 -38.53 -1.80
CA LEU A 357 -9.72 -39.55 -1.75
C LEU A 357 -8.42 -38.94 -1.22
N ILE A 358 -8.05 -37.76 -1.73
CA ILE A 358 -6.87 -37.03 -1.26
C ILE A 358 -7.00 -36.70 0.23
N TYR A 359 -8.17 -36.22 0.67
CA TYR A 359 -8.43 -35.98 2.10
C TYR A 359 -8.25 -37.24 2.96
N ALA A 360 -8.83 -38.36 2.52
CA ALA A 360 -8.83 -39.60 3.30
C ALA A 360 -7.45 -40.28 3.36
N GLU A 361 -6.72 -40.29 2.25
CA GLU A 361 -5.51 -41.09 2.08
C GLU A 361 -4.23 -40.24 2.18
N ALA A 362 -4.19 -39.05 1.56
CA ALA A 362 -3.00 -38.20 1.58
C ALA A 362 -2.86 -37.39 2.88
N LEU A 363 -3.99 -36.98 3.46
CA LEU A 363 -4.03 -36.17 4.69
C LEU A 363 -4.36 -37.00 5.95
N ASN A 364 -4.35 -38.34 5.87
CA ASN A 364 -4.62 -39.26 6.97
C ASN A 364 -5.98 -39.08 7.69
N HIS A 365 -7.01 -38.61 6.98
CA HIS A 365 -8.37 -38.46 7.51
C HIS A 365 -9.33 -39.57 7.04
N SER A 366 -8.90 -40.82 7.13
CA SER A 366 -9.59 -41.95 6.49
C SER A 366 -11.01 -42.23 7.01
N PHE A 367 -11.35 -41.72 8.21
CA PHE A 367 -12.63 -41.93 8.88
C PHE A 367 -13.47 -40.65 9.04
N ASP A 368 -12.95 -39.50 8.61
CA ASP A 368 -13.62 -38.21 8.76
C ASP A 368 -14.31 -37.78 7.46
N GLU A 369 -15.46 -37.11 7.58
CA GLU A 369 -16.03 -36.39 6.46
C GLU A 369 -15.42 -34.98 6.35
N PRO A 370 -14.81 -34.61 5.20
CA PRO A 370 -14.23 -33.30 5.04
C PRO A 370 -15.32 -32.22 5.02
N LYS A 371 -15.07 -31.14 5.74
CA LYS A 371 -15.84 -29.90 5.67
C LYS A 371 -15.66 -29.27 4.28
N GLN A 372 -16.62 -28.42 3.89
CA GLN A 372 -16.57 -27.76 2.58
C GLN A 372 -15.29 -26.93 2.35
N TRP A 373 -14.76 -26.29 3.40
CA TRP A 373 -13.55 -25.48 3.28
C TRP A 373 -12.29 -26.33 3.09
N GLU A 374 -12.21 -27.53 3.68
CA GLU A 374 -11.11 -28.49 3.48
C GLU A 374 -11.11 -29.02 2.03
N ILE A 375 -12.30 -29.30 1.48
CA ILE A 375 -12.43 -29.66 0.05
C ILE A 375 -11.98 -28.51 -0.85
N ARG A 376 -12.35 -27.26 -0.53
CA ARG A 376 -11.89 -26.09 -1.30
C ARG A 376 -10.38 -25.94 -1.23
N GLU A 377 -9.79 -26.11 -0.05
CA GLU A 377 -8.35 -26.06 0.17
C GLU A 377 -7.60 -27.12 -0.65
N ILE A 378 -8.06 -28.38 -0.64
CA ILE A 378 -7.49 -29.45 -1.48
C ILE A 378 -7.59 -29.10 -2.96
N ASN A 379 -8.75 -28.58 -3.40
CA ASN A 379 -8.91 -28.17 -4.79
C ASN A 379 -7.92 -27.05 -5.17
N GLU A 380 -7.66 -26.10 -4.27
CA GLU A 380 -6.68 -25.03 -4.50
C GLU A 380 -5.25 -25.57 -4.55
N ILE A 381 -4.87 -26.50 -3.66
CA ILE A 381 -3.57 -27.15 -3.68
C ILE A 381 -3.37 -27.88 -5.02
N MET A 382 -4.32 -28.74 -5.40
CA MET A 382 -4.22 -29.54 -6.61
C MET A 382 -4.11 -28.71 -7.90
N ASN A 383 -4.76 -27.53 -7.93
CA ASN A 383 -4.77 -26.70 -9.13
C ASN A 383 -3.60 -25.73 -9.24
N ASN A 384 -2.95 -25.38 -8.12
CA ASN A 384 -1.94 -24.31 -8.10
C ASN A 384 -0.55 -24.79 -7.63
N SER A 385 -0.47 -25.90 -6.90
CA SER A 385 0.75 -26.36 -6.23
C SER A 385 1.20 -27.77 -6.64
N ILE A 386 0.32 -28.57 -7.24
CA ILE A 386 0.62 -29.96 -7.62
C ILE A 386 1.00 -30.04 -9.10
N GLU A 387 2.09 -30.73 -9.39
CA GLU A 387 2.58 -30.95 -10.75
C GLU A 387 2.15 -32.33 -11.29
N GLY A 388 2.00 -32.45 -12.61
CA GLY A 388 1.70 -33.73 -13.26
C GLY A 388 0.25 -34.21 -13.15
N TRP A 389 -0.69 -33.37 -12.70
CA TRP A 389 -2.11 -33.67 -12.62
C TRP A 389 -2.97 -32.56 -13.24
N THR A 390 -3.98 -32.94 -14.02
CA THR A 390 -4.90 -32.02 -14.71
C THR A 390 -6.32 -32.18 -14.20
N ALA A 391 -6.99 -31.06 -13.90
CA ALA A 391 -8.34 -31.06 -13.37
C ALA A 391 -9.38 -31.47 -14.42
N PHE A 392 -10.39 -32.25 -14.02
CA PHE A 392 -11.54 -32.53 -14.89
C PHE A 392 -12.38 -31.27 -15.10
N SER A 393 -12.92 -31.11 -16.32
CA SER A 393 -13.84 -30.02 -16.66
C SER A 393 -15.17 -30.07 -15.88
N ASN A 394 -15.64 -31.27 -15.54
CA ASN A 394 -16.87 -31.50 -14.79
C ASN A 394 -16.65 -32.52 -13.65
N PRO A 395 -17.40 -32.41 -12.53
CA PRO A 395 -17.36 -33.40 -11.46
C PRO A 395 -17.70 -34.80 -11.97
N ARG A 396 -16.86 -35.80 -11.65
CA ARG A 396 -17.03 -37.21 -12.01
C ARG A 396 -17.49 -38.04 -10.81
N ILE A 397 -18.03 -39.23 -11.07
CA ILE A 397 -18.40 -40.18 -10.03
C ILE A 397 -17.19 -41.07 -9.71
N PHE A 398 -16.83 -41.13 -8.42
CA PHE A 398 -15.78 -42.00 -7.90
C PHE A 398 -16.41 -43.04 -6.99
N ALA A 399 -16.04 -44.32 -7.17
CA ALA A 399 -16.75 -45.46 -6.57
C ALA A 399 -17.05 -45.30 -5.06
N LYS A 400 -16.03 -44.98 -4.24
CA LYS A 400 -16.15 -44.81 -2.78
C LYS A 400 -16.63 -43.42 -2.34
N TYR A 401 -16.60 -42.42 -3.23
CA TYR A 401 -16.70 -41.00 -2.85
C TYR A 401 -17.83 -40.22 -3.53
N GLY A 402 -18.58 -40.87 -4.42
CA GLY A 402 -19.69 -40.27 -5.16
C GLY A 402 -19.22 -39.21 -6.15
N ARG A 403 -20.11 -38.25 -6.46
CA ARG A 403 -19.83 -37.19 -7.44
C ARG A 403 -18.93 -36.11 -6.82
N GLN A 404 -17.70 -36.00 -7.30
CA GLN A 404 -16.68 -35.08 -6.78
C GLN A 404 -15.90 -34.40 -7.91
N ARG A 405 -15.26 -33.28 -7.59
CA ARG A 405 -14.17 -32.76 -8.42
C ARG A 405 -12.97 -33.71 -8.31
N GLY A 406 -12.25 -33.86 -9.41
CA GLY A 406 -11.10 -34.74 -9.47
C GLY A 406 -10.11 -34.32 -10.54
N TRP A 407 -9.01 -35.04 -10.58
CA TRP A 407 -7.87 -34.82 -11.46
C TRP A 407 -7.47 -36.14 -12.09
N GLU A 408 -6.92 -36.06 -13.30
CA GLU A 408 -6.25 -37.16 -13.96
C GLU A 408 -4.75 -36.88 -14.06
N ARG A 409 -3.95 -37.94 -14.01
CA ARG A 409 -2.50 -37.83 -14.17
C ARG A 409 -2.22 -37.35 -15.60
N ALA A 410 -1.45 -36.30 -15.75
CA ALA A 410 -1.04 -35.80 -17.06
C ALA A 410 -0.26 -36.90 -17.77
N ALA A 411 -0.52 -37.10 -19.06
CA ALA A 411 0.25 -38.05 -19.86
C ALA A 411 1.73 -37.65 -19.80
N SER A 412 2.56 -38.49 -19.19
CA SER A 412 4.00 -38.28 -19.14
C SER A 412 4.52 -38.25 -20.58
N GLY A 413 5.02 -37.10 -21.04
CA GLY A 413 5.70 -36.96 -22.33
C GLY A 413 7.04 -37.70 -22.44
N ASN A 414 7.28 -38.71 -21.59
CA ASN A 414 8.42 -39.62 -21.65
C ASN A 414 7.90 -41.05 -21.87
N GLU A 415 7.14 -41.26 -22.94
CA GLU A 415 7.07 -42.57 -23.57
C GLU A 415 8.12 -42.57 -24.69
N GLN A 416 9.21 -43.31 -24.47
CA GLN A 416 9.97 -43.84 -25.60
C GLN A 416 8.95 -44.51 -26.52
N ALA A 417 8.94 -44.09 -27.79
CA ALA A 417 8.11 -44.68 -28.82
C ALA A 417 8.42 -46.18 -28.94
N ALA A 418 7.68 -47.00 -28.19
CA ALA A 418 7.45 -48.38 -28.54
C ALA A 418 6.38 -48.35 -29.62
N THR A 419 6.83 -48.41 -30.87
CA THR A 419 6.00 -48.80 -32.00
C THR A 419 5.23 -50.06 -31.63
N GLY A 420 3.93 -49.93 -31.47
CA GLY A 420 3.01 -51.01 -31.16
C GLY A 420 1.59 -50.51 -31.40
N SER A 421 1.12 -50.79 -32.61
CA SER A 421 -0.25 -50.62 -33.10
C SER A 421 -1.34 -50.88 -32.05
N ASP A 422 -2.35 -50.01 -32.00
CA ASP A 422 -3.75 -50.40 -32.27
C ASP A 422 -4.68 -49.18 -32.16
N LEU A 423 -5.06 -48.65 -33.33
CA LEU A 423 -6.20 -47.75 -33.53
C LEU A 423 -7.48 -48.60 -33.63
N PRO A 424 -8.59 -48.25 -32.98
CA PRO A 424 -9.88 -48.87 -33.28
C PRO A 424 -10.48 -48.28 -34.57
N ASP A 425 -10.67 -49.17 -35.55
CA ASP A 425 -11.60 -49.13 -36.68
C ASP A 425 -11.82 -47.82 -37.46
N GLY A 426 -11.24 -47.80 -38.67
CA GLY A 426 -11.99 -47.37 -39.86
C GLY A 426 -11.58 -46.09 -40.57
N PHE A 427 -10.60 -45.33 -40.07
CA PHE A 427 -10.11 -44.13 -40.75
C PHE A 427 -8.58 -44.07 -40.79
N CYS A 428 -8.00 -44.16 -41.98
CA CYS A 428 -6.60 -43.81 -42.22
C CYS A 428 -6.50 -42.34 -42.61
N ALA A 429 -5.56 -41.61 -42.00
CA ALA A 429 -5.21 -40.28 -42.47
C ALA A 429 -4.52 -40.39 -43.85
N VAL A 430 -5.06 -39.72 -44.85
CA VAL A 430 -4.48 -39.67 -46.21
C VAL A 430 -3.18 -38.87 -46.15
N THR A 431 -2.12 -39.41 -46.73
CA THR A 431 -0.83 -38.70 -46.79
C THR A 431 -0.90 -37.51 -47.76
N GLU A 432 -0.07 -36.48 -47.54
CA GLU A 432 -0.06 -35.28 -48.42
C GLU A 432 0.23 -35.60 -49.89
N GLU A 433 0.94 -36.69 -50.17
CA GLU A 433 1.20 -37.17 -51.54
C GLU A 433 -0.03 -37.82 -52.19
N GLU A 434 -0.85 -38.54 -51.43
CA GLU A 434 -2.10 -39.14 -51.92
C GLU A 434 -3.21 -38.10 -52.10
N ALA A 435 -3.28 -37.09 -51.22
CA ALA A 435 -4.23 -35.97 -51.35
C ALA A 435 -3.97 -35.14 -52.63
N ARG A 436 -2.70 -35.00 -53.03
CA ARG A 436 -2.32 -34.32 -54.28
C ARG A 436 -2.70 -35.09 -55.54
N GLN A 437 -2.76 -36.43 -55.50
CA GLN A 437 -3.19 -37.24 -56.65
C GLN A 437 -4.71 -37.26 -56.85
N MET A 438 -5.50 -36.84 -55.85
CA MET A 438 -6.97 -36.88 -55.91
C MET A 438 -7.63 -35.53 -56.29
N GLU A 439 -6.85 -34.51 -56.65
CA GLU A 439 -7.32 -33.16 -57.06
C GLU A 439 -8.37 -32.50 -56.12
N LEU A 440 -8.34 -32.82 -54.82
CA LEU A 440 -9.26 -32.21 -53.86
C LEU A 440 -8.73 -30.84 -53.41
N PRO A 441 -9.53 -29.76 -53.50
CA PRO A 441 -9.11 -28.43 -53.05
C PRO A 441 -9.10 -28.37 -51.52
N PHE A 442 -8.04 -27.78 -50.96
CA PHE A 442 -7.90 -27.53 -49.52
C PHE A 442 -8.90 -26.49 -49.01
#